data_AF-A0A7C4IMG0-F1
#
_entry.id   AF-A0A7C4IMG0-F1
#
_cell.length_a   1.000
_cell.length_b   1.000
_cell.length_c   1.000
_cell.angle_alpha   90.00
_cell.angle_beta   90.00
_cell.angle_gamma   90.00
#
_symmetry.space_group_name_H-M   'P 1'
#
loop_
_entity.id
_entity.type
_entity.pdbx_description
1 polymer ?
#
loop_
_entity_poly.entity_id
_entity_poly.type
_entity_poly.pdbx_seq_one_letter_code
_entity_poly.pdbx_strand_id
1 'polypeptide(L)'
;MKRFAIFLLVLVFLASVAGAGVTSYQVTGPVLEIKDNSIIVQKGKEKWEIARDKDTKITGELAVGAKVTIHYTMKATSVEVKGEKKK
;
A
#
# COMPACT_ATOMS: atom_id res chain seq x y z
N MET A 1 35.25 13.32 -16.45
CA MET A 1 35.05 12.31 -15.38
C MET A 1 34.20 12.82 -14.23
N LYS A 2 34.69 13.72 -13.35
CA LYS A 2 33.93 14.16 -12.15
C LYS A 2 32.64 14.93 -12.46
N ARG A 3 32.65 15.80 -13.48
CA ARG A 3 31.46 16.56 -13.92
C ARG A 3 30.38 15.68 -14.57
N PHE A 4 30.79 14.62 -15.27
CA PHE A 4 29.88 13.60 -15.82
C PHE A 4 29.24 12.76 -14.72
N ALA A 5 30.00 12.37 -13.70
CA ALA A 5 29.47 11.64 -12.54
C ALA A 5 28.44 12.46 -11.76
N ILE A 6 28.64 13.78 -11.62
CA ILE A 6 27.69 14.68 -10.98
C ILE A 6 26.42 14.84 -11.82
N PHE A 7 26.55 14.97 -13.14
CA PHE A 7 25.39 15.01 -14.05
C PHE A 7 24.56 13.72 -14.01
N LEU A 8 25.21 12.56 -13.94
CA LEU A 8 24.55 11.26 -13.86
C LEU A 8 23.86 11.06 -12.49
N LEU A 9 24.47 11.57 -11.42
CA LEU A 9 23.90 11.56 -10.06
C LEU A 9 22.63 12.43 -9.97
N VAL A 10 22.62 13.58 -10.64
CA VAL A 10 21.44 14.46 -10.72
C VAL A 10 20.33 13.81 -11.55
N LEU A 11 20.67 13.11 -12.64
CA LEU A 11 19.69 12.43 -13.49
C LEU A 11 18.95 11.28 -12.77
N VAL A 12 19.65 10.55 -11.89
CA VAL A 12 19.05 9.48 -11.05
C VAL A 12 18.09 10.08 -10.00
N PHE A 13 18.35 11.30 -9.52
CA PHE A 13 17.51 11.94 -8.52
C PHE A 13 16.19 12.50 -9.08
N LEU A 14 16.10 12.76 -10.39
CA LEU A 14 14.87 13.22 -11.05
C LEU A 14 13.89 12.09 -11.42
N ALA A 15 14.25 10.83 -11.21
CA ALA A 15 13.39 9.68 -11.58
C ALA A 15 12.27 9.38 -10.56
N SER A 16 12.13 10.15 -9.48
CA SER A 16 11.16 9.90 -8.40
C SER A 16 9.92 10.81 -8.46
N VAL A 17 9.38 11.04 -9.66
CA VAL A 17 8.00 11.53 -9.83
C VAL A 17 7.18 10.49 -10.58
N ALA A 18 6.82 9.43 -9.87
CA ALA A 18 5.79 8.51 -10.32
C ALA A 18 4.75 8.34 -9.20
N GLY A 19 3.52 8.81 -9.45
CA GLY A 19 2.34 8.39 -8.69
C GLY A 19 1.57 9.49 -7.95
N ALA A 20 1.26 10.61 -8.58
CA ALA A 20 0.06 11.36 -8.18
C ALA A 20 -1.16 10.58 -8.69
N GLY A 21 -1.92 9.92 -7.80
CA GLY A 21 -3.17 9.30 -8.26
C GLY A 21 -3.98 8.42 -7.34
N VAL A 22 -3.51 7.98 -6.17
CA VAL A 22 -4.37 7.59 -5.02
C VAL A 22 -3.54 7.74 -3.74
N THR A 23 -4.12 8.20 -2.63
CA THR A 23 -3.43 8.19 -1.34
C THR A 23 -3.01 6.77 -1.01
N SER A 24 -1.71 6.49 -1.07
CA SER A 24 -1.18 5.21 -0.61
C SER A 24 -1.13 5.24 0.91
N TYR A 25 -1.89 4.36 1.53
CA TYR A 25 -1.84 4.13 2.96
C TYR A 25 -0.85 3.01 3.25
N GLN A 26 -0.49 2.89 4.52
CA GLN A 26 0.31 1.77 5.00
C GLN A 26 -0.20 1.27 6.35
N VAL A 27 -0.08 -0.05 6.53
CA VAL A 27 -0.26 -0.69 7.82
C VAL A 27 0.92 -1.61 8.08
N THR A 28 1.49 -1.51 9.29
CA THR A 28 2.61 -2.36 9.72
C THR A 28 2.17 -3.17 10.93
N GLY A 29 2.42 -4.48 10.90
CA GLY A 29 2.01 -5.39 11.96
C GLY A 29 2.41 -6.84 11.68
N PRO A 30 2.32 -7.73 12.68
CA PRO A 30 2.42 -9.16 12.43
C PRO A 30 1.23 -9.65 11.61
N VAL A 31 1.48 -10.55 10.67
CA VAL A 31 0.44 -11.27 9.93
C VAL A 31 -0.26 -12.24 10.87
N LEU A 32 -1.58 -12.17 10.92
CA LEU A 32 -2.42 -13.09 11.68
C LEU A 32 -2.94 -14.22 10.79
N GLU A 33 -3.29 -13.92 9.54
CA GLU A 33 -3.90 -14.85 8.61
C GLU A 33 -3.61 -14.43 7.16
N ILE A 34 -3.44 -15.40 6.28
CA ILE A 34 -3.27 -15.20 4.83
C ILE A 34 -4.41 -15.95 4.16
N LYS A 35 -5.24 -15.22 3.41
CA LYS A 35 -6.30 -15.79 2.56
C LYS A 35 -5.95 -15.59 1.09
N ASP A 36 -6.74 -16.20 0.22
CA ASP A 36 -6.56 -16.09 -1.23
C ASP A 36 -6.68 -14.64 -1.73
N ASN A 37 -7.58 -13.86 -1.13
CA ASN A 37 -7.92 -12.49 -1.56
C ASN A 37 -7.65 -11.41 -0.49
N SER A 38 -7.10 -11.77 0.67
CA SER A 38 -6.76 -10.79 1.70
C SER A 38 -5.60 -11.24 2.60
N ILE A 39 -4.97 -10.26 3.26
CA ILE A 39 -3.96 -10.46 4.31
C ILE A 39 -4.47 -9.75 5.56
N ILE A 40 -4.51 -10.48 6.68
CA ILE A 40 -4.93 -9.92 7.97
C ILE A 40 -3.69 -9.64 8.80
N VAL A 41 -3.53 -8.40 9.28
CA VAL A 41 -2.45 -7.99 10.17
C VAL A 41 -2.98 -7.35 11.45
N GLN A 42 -2.20 -7.40 12.52
CA GLN A 42 -2.54 -6.72 13.77
C GLN A 42 -1.88 -5.34 13.86
N LYS A 43 -2.66 -4.28 14.05
CA LYS A 43 -2.15 -2.94 14.35
C LYS A 43 -2.69 -2.49 15.71
N GLY A 44 -1.83 -2.46 16.72
CA GLY A 44 -2.25 -2.20 18.09
C GLY A 44 -3.23 -3.28 18.58
N LYS A 45 -4.47 -2.89 18.89
CA LYS A 45 -5.55 -3.80 19.33
C LYS A 45 -6.50 -4.19 18.19
N GLU A 46 -6.31 -3.65 17.00
CA GLU A 46 -7.20 -3.86 15.86
C GLU A 46 -6.62 -4.87 14.86
N LYS A 47 -7.53 -5.61 14.22
CA LYS A 47 -7.21 -6.47 13.08
C LYS A 47 -7.55 -5.72 11.79
N TRP A 48 -6.58 -5.63 10.91
CA TRP A 48 -6.70 -4.98 9.61
C TRP A 48 -6.70 -6.03 8.53
N GLU A 49 -7.81 -6.17 7.81
CA GLU A 49 -7.92 -7.05 6.64
C GLU A 49 -7.70 -6.21 5.37
N ILE A 50 -6.62 -6.50 4.66
CA ILE A 50 -6.24 -5.79 3.44
C ILE A 50 -6.45 -6.71 2.25
N ALA A 51 -7.24 -6.27 1.28
CA ALA A 51 -7.45 -7.02 0.05
C ALA A 51 -6.14 -7.16 -0.74
N ARG A 52 -5.96 -8.32 -1.38
CA ARG A 52 -4.89 -8.60 -2.34
C ARG A 52 -5.45 -9.28 -3.58
N ASP A 53 -4.69 -9.20 -4.65
CA ASP A 53 -4.98 -9.82 -5.94
C ASP A 53 -3.68 -10.37 -6.56
N LYS A 54 -3.77 -10.78 -7.83
CA LYS A 54 -2.64 -11.34 -8.59
C LYS A 54 -1.55 -10.31 -8.89
N ASP A 55 -1.90 -9.02 -8.87
CA ASP A 55 -0.98 -7.91 -9.14
C ASP A 55 -0.26 -7.43 -7.87
N THR A 56 -0.69 -7.93 -6.70
CA THR A 56 -0.08 -7.63 -5.41
C THR A 56 1.33 -8.22 -5.35
N LYS A 57 2.33 -7.34 -5.42
CA LYS A 57 3.75 -7.71 -5.33
C LYS A 57 4.11 -8.05 -3.89
N ILE A 58 4.65 -9.25 -3.67
CA ILE A 58 5.21 -9.69 -2.39
C ILE A 58 6.72 -9.74 -2.51
N THR A 59 7.40 -8.98 -1.65
CA THR A 59 8.86 -8.99 -1.52
C THR A 59 9.23 -9.62 -0.19
N GLY A 60 9.98 -10.72 -0.22
CA GLY A 60 10.35 -11.50 0.97
C GLY A 60 9.35 -12.60 1.31
N GLU A 61 9.50 -13.17 2.51
CA GLU A 61 8.67 -14.28 2.99
C GLU A 61 7.41 -13.75 3.67
N LEU A 62 6.24 -14.03 3.08
CA LEU A 62 4.94 -13.75 3.68
C LEU A 62 4.44 -15.00 4.41
N ALA A 63 4.51 -14.99 5.73
CA ALA A 63 4.06 -16.07 6.60
C ALA A 63 3.27 -15.54 7.80
N VAL A 64 2.43 -16.37 8.41
CA VAL A 64 1.75 -16.03 9.67
C VAL A 64 2.80 -15.78 10.76
N GLY A 65 2.61 -14.71 11.54
CA GLY A 65 3.54 -14.22 12.55
C GLY A 65 4.62 -13.27 12.02
N ALA A 66 4.89 -13.25 10.71
CA ALA A 66 5.88 -12.34 10.12
C ALA A 66 5.42 -10.88 10.27
N LYS A 67 6.34 -9.99 10.68
CA LYS A 67 6.07 -8.56 10.73
C LYS A 67 6.23 -7.96 9.34
N VAL A 68 5.14 -7.44 8.79
CA VAL A 68 5.10 -6.87 7.43
C VAL A 68 4.62 -5.42 7.45
N THR A 69 4.99 -4.66 6.42
CA THR A 69 4.36 -3.39 6.07
C THR A 69 3.62 -3.58 4.76
N ILE A 70 2.30 -3.39 4.78
CA ILE A 70 1.46 -3.48 3.59
C ILE A 70 1.16 -2.07 3.12
N HIS A 71 1.57 -1.76 1.89
CA HIS A 71 1.17 -0.55 1.18
C HIS A 71 -0.12 -0.85 0.43
N TYR A 72 -1.15 -0.05 0.65
CA TYR A 72 -2.45 -0.29 0.04
C TYR A 72 -3.13 1.02 -0.37
N THR A 73 -4.06 0.88 -1.30
CA THR A 73 -4.93 1.95 -1.75
C THR A 73 -6.31 1.73 -1.15
N MET A 74 -6.87 2.76 -0.50
CA MET A 74 -8.25 2.74 -0.06
C MET A 74 -9.13 3.39 -1.14
N LYS A 75 -9.99 2.59 -1.78
CA LYS A 75 -10.83 3.04 -2.90
C LYS A 75 -12.29 2.65 -2.67
N ALA A 76 -13.20 3.59 -2.84
CA ALA A 76 -14.63 3.30 -2.88
C ALA A 76 -14.98 2.51 -4.14
N THR A 77 -15.71 1.40 -3.98
CA THR A 77 -16.18 0.56 -5.10
C THR A 77 -17.56 0.97 -5.59
N SER A 78 -18.41 1.50 -4.70
CA SER A 78 -19.71 2.08 -5.00
C SER A 78 -20.07 3.10 -3.92
N VAL A 79 -20.83 4.13 -4.29
CA VAL A 79 -21.37 5.13 -3.36
C VAL A 79 -22.86 5.29 -3.66
N GLU A 80 -23.70 4.97 -2.69
CA GLU A 80 -25.15 5.15 -2.77
C GLU A 80 -25.57 6.29 -1.83
N VAL A 81 -26.12 7.37 -2.38
CA VAL A 81 -26.60 8.51 -1.59
C VAL A 81 -28.00 8.19 -1.06
N LYS A 82 -28.11 7.89 0.23
CA LYS A 82 -29.40 7.66 0.90
C LYS A 82 -30.02 8.97 1.37
N GLY A 83 -30.48 9.77 0.41
CA GLY A 83 -31.41 10.90 0.56
C GLY A 83 -30.90 12.14 1.31
N GLU A 84 -31.16 13.31 0.73
CA GLU A 84 -31.16 14.59 1.45
C GLU A 84 -32.53 14.80 2.08
N LYS A 85 -32.61 15.04 3.40
CA LYS A 85 -33.78 15.73 3.94
C LYS A 85 -33.78 17.12 3.31
N LYS A 86 -34.60 17.33 2.27
CA LYS A 86 -35.01 18.69 1.87
C LYS A 86 -35.47 19.41 3.13
N LYS A 87 -34.84 20.55 3.39
CA LYS A 87 -35.24 21.48 4.46
C LYS A 87 -36.70 21.87 4.33
#